data_AF-A0AAE5C9Q9-F1
#
_entry.id   AF-A0AAE5C9Q9-F1
#
_cell.length_a   1.000
_cell.length_b   1.000
_cell.length_c   1.000
_cell.angle_alpha   90.00
_cell.angle_beta   90.00
_cell.angle_gamma   90.00
#
_symmetry.space_group_name_H-M   'P 1'
#
loop_
_entity.id
_entity.type
_entity.pdbx_description
1 polymer ?
#
loop_
_entity_poly.entity_id
_entity_poly.type
_entity_poly.pdbx_seq_one_letter_code
_entity_poly.pdbx_strand_id
1 'polypeptide(L)'
;MEKSNKICKIQLKTSIKSIVTYYSILIGLLILTLIQKFMFTDYNTQVNGIDSATVIFIFIVALNSFKSSFYFSQGNNISRKSFYWGNIKYGIIISAVLVFVDVIINRVYNIFMRCPTIFDMIYGQITYCVNASWELTLDHSVSNLLGTCVWTFVLYVFVFMMGLLITMIYFRLNKLGQIIISCIPIILIIFVNNFPYDIYNKVCIFIENAFGISENPNPYITILTFSILSILVMGVQYLLIKKAVTDKI
;
A
#
# COMPACT_ATOMS: atom_id res chain seq x y z
N MET A 1 5.51 27.70 1.79
CA MET A 1 4.51 26.64 2.01
C MET A 1 3.47 26.58 0.89
N GLU A 2 3.07 27.72 0.31
CA GLU A 2 2.10 27.77 -0.81
C GLU A 2 2.48 26.94 -2.05
N LYS A 3 3.74 26.98 -2.50
CA LYS A 3 4.19 26.22 -3.68
C LYS A 3 4.04 24.70 -3.51
N SER A 4 4.28 24.18 -2.30
CA SER A 4 4.11 22.75 -1.98
C SER A 4 2.64 22.31 -2.07
N ASN A 5 1.71 23.15 -1.61
CA ASN A 5 0.28 22.86 -1.70
C ASN A 5 -0.20 22.88 -3.17
N LYS A 6 0.33 23.79 -4.00
CA LYS A 6 0.03 23.81 -5.44
C LYS A 6 0.49 22.53 -6.14
N ILE A 7 1.69 22.03 -5.83
CA ILE A 7 2.21 20.76 -6.37
C ILE A 7 1.31 19.59 -5.95
N CYS A 8 0.96 19.53 -4.66
CA CYS A 8 0.05 18.50 -4.15
C CYS A 8 -1.28 18.50 -4.91
N LYS A 9 -1.89 19.68 -5.12
CA LYS A 9 -3.13 19.82 -5.89
C LYS A 9 -2.98 19.35 -7.35
N ILE A 10 -1.87 19.67 -7.99
CA ILE A 10 -1.59 19.23 -9.36
C ILE A 10 -1.47 17.71 -9.41
N GLN A 11 -0.71 17.10 -8.49
CA GLN A 11 -0.52 15.65 -8.42
C GLN A 11 -1.86 14.92 -8.19
N LEU A 12 -2.69 15.42 -7.27
CA LEU A 12 -4.05 14.89 -7.05
C LEU A 12 -4.88 14.97 -8.34
N LYS A 13 -4.87 16.12 -9.03
CA LYS A 13 -5.65 16.28 -10.27
C LYS A 13 -5.19 15.31 -11.36
N THR A 14 -3.89 15.08 -11.48
CA THR A 14 -3.33 14.14 -12.46
C THR A 14 -3.69 12.70 -12.13
N SER A 15 -3.72 12.32 -10.85
CA SER A 15 -3.97 10.93 -10.44
C SER A 15 -5.46 10.55 -10.42
N ILE A 16 -6.40 11.50 -10.34
CA ILE A 16 -7.84 11.23 -10.35
C ILE A 16 -8.25 10.31 -11.51
N LYS A 17 -7.75 10.55 -12.73
CA LYS A 17 -8.12 9.72 -13.88
C LYS A 17 -7.70 8.27 -13.68
N SER A 18 -6.47 8.04 -13.21
CA SER A 18 -5.97 6.69 -12.91
C SER A 18 -6.76 6.01 -11.80
N ILE A 19 -7.14 6.75 -10.76
CA ILE A 19 -7.93 6.24 -9.62
C ILE A 19 -9.33 5.83 -10.06
N VAL A 20 -10.00 6.67 -10.86
CA VAL A 20 -11.33 6.38 -11.38
C VAL A 20 -11.29 5.14 -12.27
N THR A 21 -10.30 5.04 -13.16
CA THR A 21 -10.14 3.84 -14.01
C THR A 21 -9.90 2.59 -13.17
N TYR A 22 -9.02 2.66 -12.17
CA TYR A 22 -8.74 1.54 -11.27
C TYR A 22 -10.00 1.05 -10.55
N TYR A 23 -10.73 1.94 -9.88
CA TYR A 23 -11.94 1.55 -9.15
C TYR A 23 -13.07 1.10 -10.07
N SER A 24 -13.18 1.64 -11.29
CA SER A 24 -14.17 1.18 -12.27
C SER A 24 -13.94 -0.29 -12.64
N ILE A 25 -12.68 -0.68 -12.85
CA ILE A 25 -12.30 -2.07 -13.14
C ILE A 25 -12.56 -2.95 -11.91
N LEU A 26 -12.14 -2.50 -10.72
CA LEU A 26 -12.32 -3.24 -9.47
C LEU A 26 -13.80 -3.51 -9.18
N ILE A 27 -14.66 -2.49 -9.27
CA ILE A 27 -16.10 -2.63 -9.07
C ILE A 27 -16.70 -3.55 -10.13
N GLY A 28 -16.27 -3.46 -11.38
CA GLY A 28 -16.69 -4.38 -12.44
C GLY A 28 -16.40 -5.85 -12.10
N LEU A 29 -15.19 -6.14 -11.61
CA LEU A 29 -14.81 -7.49 -11.18
C LEU A 29 -15.64 -7.97 -9.98
N LEU A 30 -15.89 -7.11 -9.01
CA LEU A 30 -16.73 -7.42 -7.84
C LEU A 30 -18.18 -7.73 -8.23
N ILE A 31 -18.74 -7.00 -9.19
CA ILE A 31 -20.10 -7.27 -9.70
C ILE A 31 -20.14 -8.63 -10.40
N LEU A 32 -19.13 -9.00 -11.20
CA LEU A 32 -19.07 -10.29 -11.86
C LEU A 32 -19.05 -11.45 -10.85
N THR A 33 -18.30 -11.33 -9.76
CA THR A 33 -18.27 -12.34 -8.69
C THR A 33 -19.60 -12.43 -7.93
N LEU A 34 -20.30 -11.31 -7.75
CA LEU A 34 -21.66 -11.33 -7.17
C LEU A 34 -22.66 -12.04 -8.10
N ILE A 35 -22.62 -11.78 -9.41
CA ILE A 35 -23.49 -12.45 -10.38
C ILE A 35 -23.26 -13.96 -10.34
N GLN A 36 -22.01 -14.42 -10.29
CA GLN A 36 -21.69 -15.84 -10.12
C GLN A 36 -22.34 -16.42 -8.87
N LYS A 37 -22.22 -15.73 -7.73
CA LYS A 37 -22.85 -16.18 -6.47
C LYS A 37 -24.38 -16.32 -6.59
N PHE A 38 -25.05 -15.37 -7.25
CA PHE A 38 -26.51 -15.44 -7.43
C PHE A 38 -26.96 -16.50 -8.44
N MET A 39 -26.12 -16.84 -9.43
CA MET A 39 -26.43 -17.87 -10.41
C MET A 39 -26.15 -19.30 -9.91
N PHE A 40 -25.20 -19.47 -8.98
CA PHE A 40 -24.80 -20.78 -8.48
C PHE A 40 -24.85 -20.79 -6.93
N THR A 41 -25.99 -21.21 -6.39
CA THR A 41 -26.37 -21.08 -4.98
C THR A 41 -25.53 -21.90 -3.99
N ASP A 42 -24.84 -22.96 -4.46
CA ASP A 42 -24.08 -23.89 -3.61
C ASP A 42 -22.60 -23.50 -3.43
N TYR A 43 -22.16 -22.38 -4.00
CA TYR A 43 -20.78 -21.93 -3.84
C TYR A 43 -20.65 -20.98 -2.66
N ASN A 44 -20.06 -21.50 -1.57
CA ASN A 44 -19.46 -20.71 -0.49
C ASN A 44 -18.24 -19.96 -1.01
N THR A 45 -18.49 -19.00 -1.89
CA THR A 45 -17.48 -18.14 -2.47
C THR A 45 -17.16 -17.04 -1.45
N GLN A 46 -15.87 -16.75 -1.30
CA GLN A 46 -15.36 -15.65 -0.50
C GLN A 46 -14.45 -14.83 -1.41
N VAL A 47 -14.56 -13.51 -1.33
CA VAL A 47 -13.67 -12.61 -2.08
C VAL A 47 -12.70 -12.01 -1.09
N ASN A 48 -11.42 -12.32 -1.27
CA ASN A 48 -10.34 -11.81 -0.44
C ASN A 48 -9.44 -10.91 -1.29
N GLY A 49 -8.74 -9.98 -0.65
CA GLY A 49 -7.67 -9.22 -1.29
C GLY A 49 -8.09 -7.99 -2.09
N ILE A 50 -9.29 -7.43 -1.86
CA ILE A 50 -9.67 -6.11 -2.42
C ILE A 50 -8.59 -5.07 -2.07
N ASP A 51 -8.30 -4.93 -0.77
CA ASP A 51 -7.31 -3.96 -0.28
C ASP A 51 -5.91 -4.27 -0.82
N SER A 52 -5.60 -5.53 -1.15
CA SER A 52 -4.30 -5.95 -1.71
C SER A 52 -4.10 -5.44 -3.13
N ALA A 53 -5.17 -5.40 -3.92
CA ALA A 53 -5.13 -4.76 -5.23
C ALA A 53 -4.84 -3.26 -5.08
N THR A 54 -5.41 -2.60 -4.06
CA THR A 54 -5.17 -1.18 -3.83
C THR A 54 -3.74 -0.92 -3.35
N VAL A 55 -3.15 -1.83 -2.55
CA VAL A 55 -1.72 -1.78 -2.18
C VAL A 55 -0.83 -1.75 -3.43
N ILE A 56 -1.10 -2.62 -4.40
CA ILE A 56 -0.35 -2.67 -5.65
C ILE A 56 -0.60 -1.39 -6.47
N PHE A 57 -1.84 -0.94 -6.54
CA PHE A 57 -2.21 0.27 -7.28
C PHE A 57 -1.51 1.52 -6.72
N ILE A 58 -1.56 1.75 -5.40
CA ILE A 58 -0.93 2.93 -4.78
C ILE A 58 0.59 2.90 -4.95
N PHE A 59 1.20 1.71 -4.94
CA PHE A 59 2.62 1.53 -5.25
C PHE A 59 2.94 1.98 -6.69
N ILE A 60 2.15 1.56 -7.68
CA ILE A 60 2.31 1.96 -9.09
C ILE A 60 2.09 3.46 -9.28
N VAL A 61 1.10 4.05 -8.59
CA VAL A 61 0.86 5.50 -8.61
C VAL A 61 2.07 6.24 -8.05
N ALA A 62 2.64 5.78 -6.93
CA ALA A 62 3.85 6.36 -6.37
C ALA A 62 5.02 6.27 -7.37
N LEU A 63 5.21 5.10 -8.00
CA LEU A 63 6.28 4.88 -8.96
C LEU A 63 6.22 5.87 -10.15
N ASN A 64 5.02 6.23 -10.60
CA ASN A 64 4.82 7.14 -11.73
C ASN A 64 4.75 8.62 -11.35
N SER A 65 4.65 8.94 -10.06
CA SER A 65 4.37 10.32 -9.60
C SER A 65 5.58 11.26 -9.58
N PHE A 66 6.81 10.74 -9.75
CA PHE A 66 8.02 11.54 -9.54
C PHE A 66 8.55 12.22 -10.82
N LYS A 67 8.93 11.45 -11.85
CA LYS A 67 9.78 11.92 -12.96
C LYS A 67 9.19 13.13 -13.72
N SER A 68 7.99 12.98 -14.28
CA SER A 68 7.34 14.03 -15.08
C SER A 68 7.08 15.29 -14.24
N SER A 69 6.48 15.09 -13.06
CA SER A 69 6.16 16.18 -12.14
C SER A 69 7.39 16.91 -11.61
N PHE A 70 8.53 16.21 -11.47
CA PHE A 70 9.80 16.82 -11.07
C PHE A 70 10.33 17.77 -12.15
N TYR A 71 10.42 17.33 -13.40
CA TYR A 71 10.85 18.20 -14.51
C TYR A 71 9.95 19.40 -14.68
N PHE A 72 8.62 19.20 -14.66
CA PHE A 72 7.66 20.30 -14.71
C PHE A 72 7.88 21.30 -13.56
N SER A 73 8.14 20.82 -12.36
CA SER A 73 8.39 21.68 -11.20
C SER A 73 9.72 22.45 -11.33
N GLN A 74 10.79 21.81 -11.82
CA GLN A 74 12.07 22.48 -12.04
C GLN A 74 11.97 23.55 -13.14
N GLY A 75 11.24 23.28 -14.24
CA GLY A 75 10.98 24.25 -15.29
C GLY A 75 10.18 25.48 -14.83
N ASN A 76 9.41 25.36 -13.75
CA ASN A 76 8.64 26.46 -13.14
C ASN A 76 9.37 27.14 -11.96
N ASN A 77 10.69 27.00 -11.83
CA ASN A 77 11.49 27.58 -10.73
C ASN A 77 10.94 27.19 -9.33
N ILE A 78 10.44 25.96 -9.20
CA ILE A 78 10.01 25.41 -7.92
C ILE A 78 11.17 24.67 -7.26
N SER A 79 11.49 25.06 -6.03
CA SER A 79 12.57 24.44 -5.28
C SER A 79 12.30 22.94 -5.02
N ARG A 80 13.37 22.13 -5.07
CA ARG A 80 13.31 20.69 -4.80
C ARG A 80 12.69 20.36 -3.44
N LYS A 81 12.97 21.19 -2.42
CA LYS A 81 12.35 21.08 -1.08
C LYS A 81 10.83 21.26 -1.15
N SER A 82 10.33 22.21 -1.92
CA SER A 82 8.89 22.43 -2.07
C SER A 82 8.21 21.28 -2.81
N PHE A 83 8.87 20.75 -3.85
CA PHE A 83 8.40 19.57 -4.59
C PHE A 83 8.32 18.33 -3.71
N TYR A 84 9.38 18.04 -2.97
CA TYR A 84 9.45 16.91 -2.04
C TYR A 84 8.31 16.92 -1.02
N TRP A 85 8.13 18.03 -0.29
CA TRP A 85 7.04 18.15 0.67
C TRP A 85 5.66 18.15 0.00
N GLY A 86 5.55 18.64 -1.24
CA GLY A 86 4.32 18.53 -2.03
C GLY A 86 3.94 17.08 -2.33
N ASN A 87 4.92 16.25 -2.70
CA ASN A 87 4.71 14.83 -2.97
C ASN A 87 4.40 14.02 -1.72
N ILE A 88 5.02 14.33 -0.58
CA ILE A 88 4.66 13.69 0.71
C ILE A 88 3.20 13.97 1.06
N LYS A 89 2.78 15.25 1.00
CA LYS A 89 1.39 15.63 1.28
C LYS A 89 0.41 14.95 0.32
N TYR A 90 0.78 14.88 -0.96
CA TYR A 90 0.02 14.14 -1.95
C TYR A 90 -0.14 12.67 -1.56
N GLY A 91 0.94 11.99 -1.18
CA GLY A 91 0.92 10.61 -0.70
C GLY A 91 0.00 10.39 0.48
N ILE A 92 0.10 11.24 1.50
CA ILE A 92 -0.74 11.14 2.70
C ILE A 92 -2.22 11.34 2.36
N ILE A 93 -2.54 12.36 1.57
CA ILE A 93 -3.93 12.65 1.19
C ILE A 93 -4.50 11.53 0.33
N ILE A 94 -3.73 11.01 -0.63
CA ILE A 94 -4.24 9.95 -1.51
C ILE A 94 -4.44 8.65 -0.76
N SER A 95 -3.53 8.28 0.15
CA SER A 95 -3.73 7.11 1.03
C SER A 95 -5.01 7.24 1.86
N ALA A 96 -5.31 8.42 2.42
CA ALA A 96 -6.53 8.64 3.18
C ALA A 96 -7.79 8.47 2.31
N VAL A 97 -7.78 9.01 1.09
CA VAL A 97 -8.91 8.87 0.14
C VAL A 97 -9.11 7.40 -0.25
N LEU A 98 -8.03 6.69 -0.59
CA LEU A 98 -8.13 5.28 -1.00
C LEU A 98 -8.65 4.39 0.12
N VAL A 99 -8.17 4.56 1.36
CA VAL A 99 -8.72 3.82 2.51
C VAL A 99 -10.20 4.08 2.70
N PHE A 100 -10.62 5.34 2.60
CA PHE A 100 -12.02 5.69 2.76
C PHE A 100 -12.89 4.99 1.70
N VAL A 101 -12.46 5.00 0.44
CA VAL A 101 -13.16 4.33 -0.66
C VAL A 101 -13.18 2.81 -0.45
N ASP A 102 -12.04 2.21 -0.10
CA ASP A 102 -11.91 0.76 0.09
C ASP A 102 -12.77 0.26 1.24
N VAL A 103 -12.80 0.98 2.36
CA VAL A 103 -13.65 0.63 3.50
C VAL A 103 -15.13 0.71 3.11
N ILE A 104 -15.55 1.73 2.36
CA ILE A 104 -16.94 1.79 1.86
C ILE A 104 -17.25 0.60 0.95
N ILE A 105 -16.38 0.32 -0.02
CA ILE A 105 -16.56 -0.80 -0.96
C ILE A 105 -16.62 -2.12 -0.18
N ASN A 106 -15.68 -2.36 0.73
CA ASN A 106 -15.64 -3.55 1.55
C ASN A 106 -16.93 -3.70 2.37
N ARG A 107 -17.39 -2.65 3.06
CA ARG A 107 -18.60 -2.71 3.89
C ARG A 107 -19.87 -2.95 3.07
N VAL A 108 -20.01 -2.31 1.92
CA VAL A 108 -21.14 -2.57 1.01
C VAL A 108 -21.08 -4.00 0.47
N TYR A 109 -19.90 -4.46 0.06
CA TYR A 109 -19.71 -5.80 -0.49
C TYR A 109 -19.96 -6.90 0.55
N ASN A 110 -19.56 -6.67 1.81
CA ASN A 110 -19.76 -7.61 2.92
C ASN A 110 -21.23 -7.91 3.23
N ILE A 111 -22.15 -7.00 2.88
CA ILE A 111 -23.60 -7.22 3.00
C ILE A 111 -24.05 -8.39 2.11
N PHE A 112 -23.47 -8.50 0.92
CA PHE A 112 -23.84 -9.53 -0.05
C PHE A 112 -23.01 -10.79 0.13
N MET A 113 -21.73 -10.67 0.46
CA MET A 113 -20.77 -11.77 0.41
C MET A 113 -19.58 -11.51 1.32
N ARG A 114 -19.13 -12.56 2.01
CA ARG A 114 -18.03 -12.45 2.97
C ARG A 114 -16.76 -11.96 2.28
N CYS A 115 -16.27 -10.81 2.74
CA CYS A 115 -15.09 -10.15 2.21
C CYS A 115 -14.19 -9.65 3.33
N PRO A 116 -13.31 -10.51 3.86
CA PRO A 116 -12.33 -10.10 4.85
C PRO A 116 -11.30 -9.13 4.26
N THR A 117 -10.99 -8.10 5.03
CA THR A 117 -9.87 -7.20 4.73
C THR A 117 -8.54 -7.87 5.05
N ILE A 118 -7.42 -7.32 4.58
CA ILE A 118 -6.08 -7.81 4.98
C ILE A 118 -5.93 -7.74 6.50
N PHE A 119 -6.46 -6.68 7.12
CA PHE A 119 -6.49 -6.53 8.56
C PHE A 119 -7.20 -7.71 9.23
N ASP A 120 -8.40 -8.05 8.76
CA ASP A 120 -9.17 -9.16 9.33
C ASP A 120 -8.43 -10.49 9.13
N MET A 121 -7.76 -10.69 7.99
CA MET A 121 -7.01 -11.92 7.72
C MET A 121 -5.80 -12.11 8.64
N ILE A 122 -5.17 -11.03 9.11
CA ILE A 122 -3.98 -11.09 9.97
C ILE A 122 -4.35 -11.09 11.46
N TYR A 123 -5.34 -10.30 11.85
CA TYR A 123 -5.68 -10.06 13.27
C TYR A 123 -7.06 -10.57 13.67
N GLY A 124 -7.88 -11.03 12.72
CA GLY A 124 -9.20 -11.53 13.00
C GLY A 124 -9.16 -12.88 13.71
N GLN A 125 -10.19 -13.13 14.51
CA GLN A 125 -10.34 -14.41 15.20
C GLN A 125 -10.80 -15.48 14.21
N ILE A 126 -10.21 -16.66 14.30
CA ILE A 126 -10.64 -17.84 13.54
C ILE A 126 -11.54 -18.65 14.45
N THR A 127 -12.75 -18.93 14.01
CA THR A 127 -13.68 -19.83 14.70
C THR A 127 -13.83 -21.12 13.93
N TYR A 128 -13.99 -22.22 14.68
CA TYR A 128 -14.27 -23.54 14.11
C TYR A 128 -15.79 -23.68 13.94
N CYS A 129 -16.25 -23.79 12.70
CA CYS A 129 -17.68 -23.94 12.42
C CYS A 129 -18.11 -25.41 12.51
N VAL A 130 -19.41 -25.62 12.76
CA VAL A 130 -20.06 -26.94 12.91
C VAL A 130 -19.85 -27.83 11.67
N ASN A 131 -19.55 -27.25 10.51
CA ASN A 131 -19.29 -27.94 9.25
C ASN A 131 -17.81 -28.35 9.05
N ALA A 132 -17.01 -28.36 10.12
CA ALA A 132 -15.58 -28.69 10.10
C ALA A 132 -14.71 -27.78 9.20
N SER A 133 -15.18 -26.57 8.90
CA SER A 133 -14.41 -25.52 8.23
C SER A 133 -13.87 -24.51 9.25
N TRP A 134 -12.59 -24.15 9.11
CA TRP A 134 -12.02 -22.99 9.79
C TRP A 134 -12.49 -21.74 9.05
N GLU A 135 -13.25 -20.90 9.74
CA GLU A 135 -13.80 -19.69 9.15
C GLU A 135 -13.37 -18.46 9.96
N LEU A 136 -12.90 -17.43 9.25
CA LEU A 136 -12.57 -16.16 9.87
C LEU A 136 -13.84 -15.43 10.31
N THR A 137 -14.00 -15.20 11.62
CA THR A 137 -15.08 -14.36 12.13
C THR A 137 -14.83 -12.91 11.77
N LEU A 138 -15.75 -12.31 11.03
CA LEU A 138 -15.70 -10.88 10.72
C LEU A 138 -16.31 -10.10 11.87
N ASP A 139 -15.50 -9.23 12.48
CA ASP A 139 -16.00 -8.28 13.46
C ASP A 139 -16.49 -7.00 12.75
N HIS A 140 -17.79 -6.73 12.84
CA HIS A 140 -18.42 -5.53 12.30
C HIS A 140 -18.49 -4.38 13.31
N SER A 141 -17.83 -4.51 14.47
CA SER A 141 -17.77 -3.47 15.48
C SER A 141 -17.14 -2.17 14.95
N VAL A 142 -17.58 -1.04 15.50
CA VAL A 142 -17.01 0.28 15.18
C VAL A 142 -15.52 0.34 15.54
N SER A 143 -15.12 -0.34 16.62
CA SER A 143 -13.72 -0.45 17.02
C SER A 143 -12.89 -1.16 15.96
N ASN A 144 -13.37 -2.30 15.45
CA ASN A 144 -12.68 -3.03 14.38
C ASN A 144 -12.55 -2.17 13.12
N LEU A 145 -13.63 -1.50 12.73
CA LEU A 145 -13.64 -0.60 11.57
C LEU A 145 -12.60 0.51 11.68
N LEU A 146 -12.51 1.18 12.84
CA LEU A 146 -11.49 2.21 13.07
C LEU A 146 -10.08 1.62 13.04
N GLY A 147 -9.89 0.43 13.64
CA GLY A 147 -8.64 -0.32 13.59
C GLY A 147 -8.21 -0.61 12.16
N THR A 148 -9.10 -1.17 11.34
CA THR A 148 -8.88 -1.43 9.91
C THR A 148 -8.52 -0.15 9.16
N CYS A 149 -9.27 0.94 9.36
CA CYS A 149 -9.01 2.22 8.70
C CYS A 149 -7.60 2.75 8.99
N VAL A 150 -7.21 2.83 10.27
CA VAL A 150 -5.90 3.36 10.67
C VAL A 150 -4.78 2.44 10.19
N TRP A 151 -4.95 1.12 10.34
CA TRP A 151 -3.95 0.14 9.92
C TRP A 151 -3.71 0.21 8.40
N THR A 152 -4.78 0.15 7.60
CA THR A 152 -4.68 0.21 6.13
C THR A 152 -4.13 1.56 5.67
N PHE A 153 -4.48 2.65 6.36
CA PHE A 153 -3.95 3.98 6.04
C PHE A 153 -2.45 4.06 6.20
N VAL A 154 -1.91 3.61 7.33
CA VAL A 154 -0.47 3.64 7.56
C VAL A 154 0.26 2.70 6.59
N LEU A 155 -0.32 1.53 6.27
CA LEU A 155 0.23 0.65 5.24
C LEU A 155 0.28 1.35 3.87
N TYR A 156 -0.79 2.02 3.44
CA TYR A 156 -0.82 2.75 2.17
C TYR A 156 0.19 3.89 2.12
N VAL A 157 0.31 4.66 3.21
CA VAL A 157 1.37 5.69 3.33
C VAL A 157 2.75 5.07 3.18
N PHE A 158 3.04 3.97 3.89
CA PHE A 158 4.32 3.29 3.82
C PHE A 158 4.64 2.82 2.39
N VAL A 159 3.71 2.13 1.76
CA VAL A 159 3.89 1.60 0.40
C VAL A 159 4.05 2.73 -0.63
N PHE A 160 3.30 3.82 -0.48
CA PHE A 160 3.49 5.01 -1.30
C PHE A 160 4.89 5.62 -1.13
N MET A 161 5.38 5.74 0.11
CA MET A 161 6.73 6.24 0.37
C MET A 161 7.80 5.29 -0.20
N MET A 162 7.60 3.98 -0.12
CA MET A 162 8.50 3.01 -0.75
C MET A 162 8.53 3.16 -2.26
N GLY A 163 7.37 3.25 -2.92
CA GLY A 163 7.29 3.48 -4.37
C GLY A 163 7.96 4.79 -4.79
N LEU A 164 7.74 5.87 -4.03
CA LEU A 164 8.44 7.14 -4.26
C LEU A 164 9.95 7.02 -4.14
N LEU A 165 10.45 6.32 -3.10
CA LEU A 165 11.87 6.11 -2.88
C LEU A 165 12.50 5.37 -4.07
N ILE A 166 11.87 4.30 -4.52
CA ILE A 166 12.34 3.50 -5.67
C ILE A 166 12.43 4.37 -6.92
N THR A 167 11.42 5.19 -7.22
CA THR A 167 11.49 6.06 -8.40
C THR A 167 12.55 7.14 -8.27
N MET A 168 12.78 7.69 -7.08
CA MET A 168 13.88 8.63 -6.87
C MET A 168 15.25 7.96 -7.12
N ILE A 169 15.39 6.69 -6.77
CA ILE A 169 16.59 5.90 -7.07
C ILE A 169 16.69 5.66 -8.59
N TYR A 170 15.64 5.19 -9.24
CA TYR A 170 15.60 4.97 -10.70
C TYR A 170 15.92 6.22 -11.49
N PHE A 171 15.45 7.38 -11.04
CA PHE A 171 15.73 8.66 -11.66
C PHE A 171 17.22 8.96 -11.77
N ARG A 172 18.04 8.42 -10.86
CA ARG A 172 19.49 8.63 -10.82
C ARG A 172 20.29 7.55 -11.55
N LEU A 173 19.64 6.49 -11.99
CA LEU A 173 20.30 5.34 -12.59
C LEU A 173 20.09 5.31 -14.10
N ASN A 174 21.10 4.80 -14.80
CA ASN A 174 20.98 4.41 -16.19
C ASN A 174 20.05 3.18 -16.33
N LYS A 175 19.66 2.85 -17.57
CA LYS A 175 18.75 1.73 -17.85
C LYS A 175 19.24 0.41 -17.22
N LEU A 176 20.54 0.14 -17.30
CA LEU A 176 21.14 -1.06 -16.69
C LEU A 176 21.02 -1.07 -15.16
N GLY A 177 21.27 0.07 -14.49
CA GLY A 177 21.10 0.19 -13.04
C GLY A 177 19.65 0.02 -12.59
N GLN A 178 18.67 0.48 -13.37
CA GLN A 178 17.25 0.24 -13.09
C GLN A 178 16.89 -1.25 -13.16
N ILE A 179 17.43 -1.98 -14.14
CA ILE A 179 17.22 -3.43 -14.27
C ILE A 179 17.80 -4.16 -13.06
N ILE A 180 19.05 -3.86 -12.68
CA ILE A 180 19.70 -4.51 -11.53
C ILE A 180 18.89 -4.33 -10.25
N ILE A 181 18.42 -3.11 -9.96
CA ILE A 181 17.62 -2.85 -8.76
C ILE A 181 16.26 -3.55 -8.82
N SER A 182 15.66 -3.64 -10.00
CA SER A 182 14.41 -4.39 -10.19
C SER A 182 14.56 -5.89 -9.95
N CYS A 183 15.77 -6.44 -10.11
CA CYS A 183 16.07 -7.84 -9.82
C CYS A 183 16.32 -8.12 -8.33
N ILE A 184 16.51 -7.10 -7.48
CA ILE A 184 16.80 -7.28 -6.04
C ILE A 184 15.76 -8.17 -5.34
N PRO A 185 14.43 -8.00 -5.52
CA PRO A 185 13.44 -8.85 -4.88
C PRO A 185 13.62 -10.34 -5.20
N ILE A 186 13.95 -10.67 -6.46
CA ILE A 186 14.16 -12.05 -6.91
C ILE A 186 15.40 -12.65 -6.25
N ILE A 187 16.51 -11.89 -6.25
CA ILE A 187 17.77 -12.31 -5.62
C ILE A 187 17.56 -12.53 -4.11
N LEU A 188 16.80 -11.66 -3.46
CA LEU A 188 16.52 -11.74 -2.03
C LEU A 188 15.70 -12.99 -1.69
N ILE A 189 14.68 -13.34 -2.49
CA ILE A 189 13.91 -14.58 -2.29
C ILE A 189 14.80 -15.81 -2.40
N ILE A 190 15.64 -15.89 -3.43
CA ILE A 190 16.57 -17.02 -3.61
C ILE A 190 17.52 -17.12 -2.41
N PHE A 191 18.01 -15.99 -1.91
CA PHE A 191 18.92 -15.97 -0.77
C PHE A 191 18.25 -16.41 0.54
N VAL A 192 17.04 -15.91 0.82
CA VAL A 192 16.26 -16.27 2.02
C VAL A 192 15.90 -17.75 2.03
N ASN A 193 15.55 -18.32 0.88
CA ASN A 193 15.23 -19.76 0.77
C ASN A 193 16.43 -20.67 1.07
N ASN A 194 17.65 -20.14 1.02
CA ASN A 194 18.88 -20.88 1.33
C ASN A 194 19.38 -20.65 2.77
N PHE A 195 18.62 -19.94 3.62
CA PHE A 195 19.01 -19.73 5.01
C PHE A 195 19.00 -21.04 5.82
N PRO A 196 19.99 -21.24 6.71
CA PRO A 196 19.89 -22.27 7.74
C PRO A 196 18.59 -22.09 8.53
N TYR A 197 17.92 -23.19 8.85
CA TYR A 197 16.61 -23.19 9.51
C TYR A 197 16.58 -22.31 10.77
N ASP A 198 17.64 -22.34 11.58
CA ASP A 198 17.74 -21.53 12.80
C ASP A 198 17.73 -20.01 12.54
N ILE A 199 18.40 -19.57 11.47
CA ILE A 199 18.45 -18.16 11.08
C ILE A 199 17.10 -17.76 10.51
N TYR A 200 16.53 -18.59 9.63
CA TYR A 200 15.20 -18.38 9.07
C TYR A 200 14.15 -18.22 10.17
N ASN A 201 14.11 -19.13 11.15
CA ASN A 201 13.14 -19.08 12.24
C ASN A 201 13.32 -17.82 13.11
N LYS A 202 14.56 -17.42 13.45
CA LYS A 202 14.82 -16.18 14.18
C LYS A 202 14.35 -14.93 13.42
N VAL A 203 14.52 -14.92 12.10
CA VAL A 203 14.04 -13.83 11.23
C VAL A 203 12.51 -13.81 11.21
N CYS A 204 11.84 -14.97 11.08
CA CYS A 204 10.38 -15.07 11.15
C CYS A 204 9.84 -14.55 12.48
N ILE A 205 10.40 -14.99 13.62
CA ILE A 205 10.00 -14.52 14.95
C ILE A 205 10.21 -13.01 15.09
N PHE A 206 11.33 -12.48 14.57
CA PHE A 206 11.58 -11.04 14.57
C PHE A 206 10.52 -10.28 13.77
N ILE A 207 10.16 -10.77 12.58
CA ILE A 207 9.13 -10.19 11.72
C ILE A 207 7.76 -10.28 12.40
N GLU A 208 7.37 -11.44 12.91
CA GLU A 208 6.10 -11.65 13.62
C GLU A 208 5.98 -10.69 14.82
N ASN A 209 7.05 -10.52 15.59
CA ASN A 209 7.08 -9.56 16.69
C ASN A 209 6.99 -8.11 16.21
N ALA A 210 7.68 -7.76 15.11
CA ALA A 210 7.62 -6.41 14.53
C ALA A 210 6.24 -6.06 13.96
N PHE A 211 5.47 -7.05 13.53
CA PHE A 211 4.09 -6.91 13.05
C PHE A 211 3.03 -7.29 14.11
N GLY A 212 3.45 -7.61 15.34
CA GLY A 212 2.53 -8.04 16.41
C GLY A 212 1.63 -9.21 16.01
N ILE A 213 2.14 -10.18 15.25
CA ILE A 213 1.42 -11.38 14.77
C ILE A 213 1.62 -12.58 15.74
N SER A 214 2.47 -12.42 16.77
CA SER A 214 2.72 -13.45 17.77
C SER A 214 1.47 -13.82 18.59
N GLU A 215 1.59 -14.78 19.52
CA GLU A 215 0.52 -15.49 20.24
C GLU A 215 -0.69 -14.64 20.71
N ASN A 216 -0.53 -13.32 20.91
CA ASN A 216 -1.62 -12.36 21.02
C ASN A 216 -1.52 -11.28 19.91
N PRO A 217 -2.28 -11.42 18.81
CA PRO A 217 -2.22 -10.49 17.69
C PRO A 217 -2.58 -9.07 18.11
N ASN A 218 -1.65 -8.13 17.91
CA ASN A 218 -1.82 -6.73 18.27
C ASN A 218 -1.57 -5.81 17.05
N PRO A 219 -2.64 -5.26 16.44
CA PRO A 219 -2.51 -4.44 15.25
C PRO A 219 -1.82 -3.09 15.51
N TYR A 220 -1.80 -2.60 16.75
CA TYR A 220 -1.17 -1.32 17.09
C TYR A 220 0.35 -1.37 16.93
N ILE A 221 0.97 -2.54 17.12
CA ILE A 221 2.41 -2.73 16.91
C ILE A 221 2.74 -2.49 15.44
N THR A 222 1.96 -3.05 14.50
CA THR A 222 2.15 -2.83 13.07
C THR A 222 1.94 -1.38 12.66
N ILE A 223 0.94 -0.71 13.22
CA ILE A 223 0.71 0.72 12.98
C ILE A 223 1.95 1.53 13.35
N LEU A 224 2.57 1.24 14.50
CA LEU A 224 3.83 1.88 14.90
C LEU A 224 4.98 1.53 13.96
N THR A 225 5.16 0.25 13.63
CA THR A 225 6.24 -0.22 12.76
C THR A 225 6.18 0.44 11.38
N PHE A 226 5.02 0.43 10.71
CA PHE A 226 4.88 1.08 9.41
C PHE A 226 5.01 2.61 9.49
N SER A 227 4.59 3.24 10.60
CA SER A 227 4.77 4.67 10.79
C SER A 227 6.25 5.03 10.90
N ILE A 228 7.02 4.29 11.71
CA ILE A 228 8.46 4.49 11.89
C ILE A 228 9.18 4.26 10.56
N LEU A 229 8.88 3.16 9.86
CA LEU A 229 9.48 2.86 8.56
C LEU A 229 9.17 3.95 7.54
N SER A 230 7.94 4.47 7.50
CA SER A 230 7.57 5.58 6.62
C SER A 230 8.43 6.82 6.88
N ILE A 231 8.64 7.19 8.14
CA ILE A 231 9.47 8.33 8.54
C ILE A 231 10.94 8.10 8.13
N LEU A 232 11.48 6.90 8.33
CA LEU A 232 12.84 6.55 7.91
C LEU A 232 13.01 6.65 6.40
N VAL A 233 12.06 6.09 5.64
CA VAL A 233 12.03 6.17 4.17
C VAL A 233 11.97 7.63 3.71
N MET A 234 11.13 8.45 4.34
CA MET A 234 11.09 9.89 4.07
C MET A 234 12.46 10.54 4.32
N GLY A 235 13.14 10.21 5.43
CA GLY A 235 14.49 10.68 5.71
C GLY A 235 15.49 10.37 4.58
N VAL A 236 15.49 9.13 4.09
CA VAL A 236 16.35 8.72 2.95
C VAL A 236 15.98 9.47 1.67
N GLN A 237 14.69 9.60 1.35
CA GLN A 237 14.23 10.37 0.19
C GLN A 237 14.68 11.83 0.26
N TYR A 238 14.66 12.45 1.44
CA TYR A 238 15.11 13.83 1.62
C TYR A 238 16.62 14.00 1.35
N LEU A 239 17.43 13.00 1.69
CA LEU A 239 18.85 13.00 1.34
C LEU A 239 19.06 12.84 -0.17
N LEU A 240 18.27 12.00 -0.82
CA LEU A 240 18.32 11.80 -2.27
C LEU A 240 17.93 13.05 -3.05
N ILE A 241 16.85 13.73 -2.65
CA ILE A 241 16.34 14.91 -3.39
C ILE A 241 17.29 16.12 -3.29
N LYS A 242 18.03 16.26 -2.18
CA LYS A 242 19.06 17.30 -2.05
C LYS A 242 20.18 17.12 -3.06
N LYS A 243 20.59 15.87 -3.30
CA LYS A 243 21.68 15.49 -4.20
C LYS A 243 21.23 15.28 -5.65
N ALA A 244 19.95 15.39 -5.96
CA ALA A 244 19.43 15.17 -7.32
C ALA A 244 19.86 16.31 -8.24
N VAL A 245 20.88 16.11 -9.08
CA VAL A 245 21.30 17.09 -10.08
C VAL A 245 20.30 17.07 -11.24
N THR A 246 19.81 18.25 -11.62
CA THR A 246 19.17 18.43 -12.93
C THR A 246 20.30 18.47 -13.93
N ASP A 247 20.76 17.30 -14.38
CA ASP A 247 21.69 17.28 -15.49
C ASP A 247 21.00 17.93 -16.70
N LYS A 248 21.68 18.94 -17.24
CA LYS A 248 21.21 19.74 -18.37
C LYS A 248 21.05 18.83 -19.58
N ILE A 249 19.88 18.97 -20.22
CA ILE A 249 19.55 18.80 -21.65
C ILE A 249 20.20 17.60 -22.33
#